data_AF-A0A4P9W7I8-F1
#
_entry.id   AF-A0A4P9W7I8-F1
#
_cell.length_a   1.000
_cell.length_b   1.000
_cell.length_c   1.000
_cell.angle_alpha   90.00
_cell.angle_beta   90.00
_cell.angle_gamma   90.00
#
_symmetry.space_group_name_H-M   'P 1'
#
loop_
_entity.id
_entity.type
_entity.pdbx_description
1 polymer ?
#
loop_
_entity_poly.entity_id
_entity_poly.type
_entity_poly.pdbx_seq_one_letter_code
_entity_poly.pdbx_strand_id
1 'polypeptide(L)'
;RLRNEGSWTDSARAALPTVSAPNWYSILSGTGVDFHGVDSNNWRKETPRVVGIDGPCVPQPTIFTLLRAAHPSATLGAFFEWPMLSTLIEPTASLNTTFIGSDDESVAAAASFIARSRPELTFVYIGEVDLTGHRHGAGDEMQAAIAAADAQVGILLDAVEEALEKSLVLVVSDHGREDGGWDHRHFTMREVETQAIAW
;
A
#
# COMPACT_ATOMS: atom_id res chain seq x y z
N ARG A 1 -4.03 -16.98 -10.31
CA ARG A 1 -3.63 -16.41 -11.62
C ARG A 1 -2.28 -15.70 -11.53
N LEU A 2 -2.19 -14.58 -10.80
CA LEU A 2 -0.98 -13.74 -10.69
C LEU A 2 0.29 -14.53 -10.35
N ARG A 3 0.26 -15.43 -9.36
CA ARG A 3 1.42 -16.29 -9.01
C ARG A 3 1.87 -17.28 -10.10
N ASN A 4 0.95 -17.70 -10.98
CA ASN A 4 1.26 -18.68 -12.04
C ASN A 4 1.83 -18.00 -13.28
N GLU A 5 1.46 -16.75 -13.52
CA GLU A 5 1.79 -15.99 -14.74
C GLU A 5 2.85 -14.92 -14.50
N GLY A 6 3.02 -14.48 -13.25
CA GLY A 6 3.98 -13.45 -12.83
C GLY A 6 5.15 -14.01 -12.03
N SER A 7 5.95 -13.09 -11.48
CA SER A 7 7.02 -13.37 -10.52
C SER A 7 6.53 -13.10 -9.09
N TRP A 8 6.90 -13.95 -8.14
CA TRP A 8 6.47 -13.77 -6.75
C TRP A 8 7.52 -14.26 -5.74
N THR A 9 7.38 -13.80 -4.50
CA THR A 9 8.10 -14.30 -3.33
C THR A 9 7.19 -14.26 -2.10
N ASP A 10 7.33 -15.27 -1.23
CA ASP A 10 6.73 -15.29 0.11
C ASP A 10 7.73 -14.81 1.19
N SER A 11 8.88 -14.29 0.76
CA SER A 11 9.97 -13.84 1.63
C SER A 11 10.42 -12.41 1.31
N ALA A 12 9.50 -11.56 0.82
CA ALA A 12 9.72 -10.12 0.86
C ALA A 12 9.83 -9.67 2.32
N ARG A 13 10.48 -8.53 2.58
CA ARG A 13 10.77 -8.10 3.95
C ARG A 13 10.22 -6.72 4.23
N ALA A 14 9.31 -6.64 5.19
CA ALA A 14 8.87 -5.41 5.81
C ALA A 14 10.06 -4.69 6.50
N ALA A 15 10.00 -3.37 6.52
CA ALA A 15 10.80 -2.54 7.39
C ALA A 15 10.36 -2.69 8.85
N LEU A 16 11.29 -2.40 9.76
CA LEU A 16 11.00 -2.32 11.19
C LEU A 16 10.69 -0.87 11.60
N PRO A 17 9.67 -0.65 12.45
CA PRO A 17 8.75 -1.65 13.00
C PRO A 17 7.74 -2.16 11.95
N THR A 18 7.22 -3.38 12.14
CA THR A 18 6.14 -4.01 11.32
C THR A 18 4.80 -3.32 11.56
N VAL A 19 4.74 -2.04 11.21
CA VAL A 19 3.64 -1.10 11.39
C VAL A 19 3.30 -0.51 10.02
N SER A 20 2.02 -0.27 9.77
CA SER A 20 1.51 0.08 8.45
C SER A 20 2.07 1.37 7.87
N ALA A 21 2.00 2.51 8.57
CA ALA A 21 2.47 3.80 8.02
C ALA A 21 3.98 3.80 7.66
N PRO A 22 4.89 3.30 8.54
CA PRO A 22 6.30 3.16 8.20
C PRO A 22 6.52 2.32 6.95
N ASN A 23 5.88 1.16 6.86
CA ASN A 23 6.07 0.22 5.75
C ASN A 23 5.46 0.71 4.44
N TRP A 24 4.25 1.26 4.45
CA TRP A 24 3.68 1.88 3.24
C TRP A 24 4.53 3.03 2.75
N TYR A 25 5.06 3.87 3.65
CA TYR A 25 5.97 4.94 3.22
C TYR A 25 7.30 4.37 2.70
N SER A 26 7.84 3.30 3.29
CA SER A 26 9.03 2.62 2.77
C SER A 26 8.80 2.05 1.37
N ILE A 27 7.66 1.40 1.12
CA ILE A 27 7.26 0.88 -0.19
C ILE A 27 7.15 2.02 -1.21
N LEU A 28 6.51 3.13 -0.85
CA LEU A 28 6.26 4.25 -1.76
C LEU A 28 7.49 5.12 -2.02
N SER A 29 8.41 5.24 -1.06
CA SER A 29 9.62 6.08 -1.17
C SER A 29 10.87 5.31 -1.56
N GLY A 30 10.89 3.98 -1.41
CA GLY A 30 12.07 3.15 -1.62
C GLY A 30 13.17 3.36 -0.57
N THR A 31 12.84 3.95 0.60
CA THR A 31 13.79 4.25 1.68
C THR A 31 13.34 3.62 3.00
N GLY A 32 14.28 3.37 3.91
CA GLY A 32 13.97 2.84 5.24
C GLY A 32 13.46 3.89 6.23
N VAL A 33 12.90 3.43 7.35
CA VAL A 33 12.37 4.28 8.43
C VAL A 33 13.39 5.27 8.97
N ASP A 34 14.66 4.86 9.01
CA ASP A 34 15.80 5.69 9.39
C ASP A 34 16.05 6.88 8.45
N PHE A 35 15.65 6.76 7.18
CA PHE A 35 15.77 7.84 6.19
C PHE A 35 14.53 8.72 6.11
N HIS A 36 13.33 8.14 6.14
CA HIS A 36 12.10 8.90 5.98
C HIS A 36 11.44 9.36 7.30
N GLY A 37 11.79 8.75 8.43
CA GLY A 37 11.32 9.13 9.77
C GLY A 37 9.84 8.93 10.08
N VAL A 38 9.03 8.44 9.12
CA VAL A 38 7.69 7.87 9.41
C VAL A 38 7.84 6.61 10.26
N ASP A 39 7.64 6.74 11.57
CA ASP A 39 7.95 5.71 12.58
C ASP A 39 6.72 5.01 13.18
N SER A 40 5.51 5.52 12.93
CA SER A 40 4.28 5.03 13.54
C SER A 40 3.03 5.44 12.77
N ASN A 41 1.90 4.76 13.05
CA ASN A 41 0.58 5.15 12.53
C ASN A 41 0.07 6.49 13.11
N ASN A 42 0.76 7.07 14.10
CA ASN A 42 0.46 8.37 14.69
C ASN A 42 1.44 9.47 14.24
N TRP A 43 2.30 9.17 13.28
CA TRP A 43 3.27 10.12 12.74
C TRP A 43 2.56 11.36 12.19
N ARG A 44 3.19 12.52 12.35
CA ARG A 44 2.71 13.80 11.83
C ARG A 44 3.86 14.55 11.19
N LYS A 45 3.61 15.10 10.01
CA LYS A 45 4.60 15.87 9.25
C LYS A 45 5.12 17.09 10.01
N GLU A 46 4.25 17.73 10.78
CA GLU A 46 4.57 18.95 11.54
C GLU A 46 5.41 18.67 12.79
N THR A 47 5.42 17.43 13.27
CA THR A 47 6.17 17.00 14.46
C THR A 47 6.96 15.73 14.16
N PRO A 48 7.93 15.78 13.24
CA PRO A 48 8.68 14.60 12.84
C PRO A 48 9.46 14.07 14.05
N ARG A 49 9.30 12.77 14.32
CA ARG A 49 9.99 12.07 15.40
C ARG A 49 11.12 11.24 14.80
N VAL A 50 12.35 11.71 14.98
CA VAL A 50 13.52 10.85 14.82
C VAL A 50 14.32 10.96 16.10
N VAL A 51 14.48 9.84 16.80
CA VAL A 51 15.25 9.83 18.05
C VAL A 51 16.71 10.15 17.73
N GLY A 52 17.19 11.32 18.18
CA GLY A 52 18.61 11.69 18.11
C GLY A 52 19.07 12.46 16.87
N ILE A 53 18.16 12.97 16.02
CA ILE A 53 18.52 13.87 14.90
C ILE A 53 17.85 15.24 15.12
N ASP A 54 18.67 16.30 15.11
CA ASP A 54 18.18 17.69 15.10
C ASP A 54 17.76 18.11 13.68
N GLY A 55 16.47 18.33 13.45
CA GLY A 55 15.95 18.91 12.21
C GLY A 55 14.60 18.34 11.76
N PRO A 56 13.84 19.04 10.90
CA PRO A 56 12.61 18.51 10.33
C PRO A 56 12.93 17.31 9.41
N CYS A 57 12.14 16.22 9.49
CA CYS A 57 12.14 15.22 8.43
C CYS A 57 11.85 15.92 7.11
N VAL A 58 12.77 15.82 6.16
CA VAL A 58 12.46 16.10 4.75
C VAL A 58 11.75 14.85 4.23
N PRO A 59 10.44 14.92 3.89
CA PRO A 59 9.75 13.76 3.34
C PRO A 59 10.49 13.29 2.09
N GLN A 60 10.91 12.03 2.06
CA GLN A 60 11.53 11.44 0.87
C GLN A 60 10.51 11.42 -0.26
N PRO A 61 10.88 11.76 -1.51
CA PRO A 61 9.94 11.74 -2.62
C PRO A 61 9.38 10.33 -2.82
N THR A 62 8.06 10.22 -2.99
CA THR A 62 7.44 8.94 -3.32
C THR A 62 7.54 8.68 -4.83
N ILE A 63 7.23 7.45 -5.26
CA ILE A 63 7.10 7.11 -6.68
C ILE A 63 6.18 8.09 -7.43
N PHE A 64 5.13 8.60 -6.77
CA PHE A 64 4.25 9.62 -7.36
C PHE A 64 4.97 10.95 -7.62
N THR A 65 5.77 11.42 -6.66
CA THR A 65 6.60 12.63 -6.80
C THR A 65 7.57 12.48 -7.94
N LEU A 66 8.29 11.36 -7.96
CA LEU A 66 9.32 11.07 -8.96
C LEU A 66 8.69 10.95 -10.34
N LEU A 67 7.55 10.27 -10.45
CA LEU A 67 6.84 10.10 -11.71
C LEU A 67 6.26 11.43 -12.22
N ARG A 68 5.67 12.26 -11.35
CA ARG A 68 5.21 13.61 -11.74
C ARG A 68 6.37 14.50 -12.18
N ALA A 69 7.51 14.43 -11.51
CA ALA A 69 8.70 15.22 -11.87
C ALA A 69 9.26 14.79 -13.24
N ALA A 70 9.32 13.48 -13.50
CA ALA A 70 9.80 12.94 -14.78
C ALA A 70 8.77 13.10 -15.92
N HIS A 71 7.48 12.99 -15.60
CA HIS A 71 6.36 13.04 -16.53
C HIS A 71 5.28 14.01 -16.00
N PRO A 72 5.42 15.33 -16.23
CA PRO A 72 4.52 16.35 -15.67
C PRO A 72 3.04 16.18 -16.03
N SER A 73 2.75 15.51 -17.14
CA SER A 73 1.39 15.21 -17.62
C SER A 73 0.83 13.86 -17.17
N ALA A 74 1.58 13.06 -16.41
CA ALA A 74 1.13 11.73 -15.99
C ALA A 74 -0.20 11.78 -15.24
N THR A 75 -1.06 10.81 -15.46
CA THR A 75 -2.33 10.66 -14.78
C THR A 75 -2.15 9.69 -13.61
N LEU A 76 -2.26 10.22 -12.39
CA LEU A 76 -1.94 9.53 -11.14
C LEU A 76 -3.16 9.45 -10.23
N GLY A 77 -3.49 8.25 -9.74
CA GLY A 77 -4.62 8.03 -8.83
C GLY A 77 -4.26 7.22 -7.59
N ALA A 78 -4.88 7.54 -6.46
CA ALA A 78 -4.78 6.77 -5.22
C ALA A 78 -6.16 6.55 -4.59
N PHE A 79 -6.45 5.30 -4.20
CA PHE A 79 -7.75 4.85 -3.72
C PHE A 79 -7.53 3.98 -2.48
N PHE A 80 -8.10 4.35 -1.34
CA PHE A 80 -7.77 3.67 -0.09
C PHE A 80 -8.84 3.85 0.99
N GLU A 81 -9.06 2.81 1.78
CA GLU A 81 -9.90 2.92 2.99
C GLU A 81 -9.24 3.71 4.10
N TRP A 82 -7.92 3.57 4.27
CA TRP A 82 -7.23 4.10 5.44
C TRP A 82 -6.75 5.56 5.24
N PRO A 83 -7.35 6.56 5.92
CA PRO A 83 -7.07 7.97 5.63
C PRO A 83 -5.64 8.42 5.92
N MET A 84 -4.87 7.68 6.71
CA MET A 84 -3.45 7.97 6.98
C MET A 84 -2.64 8.05 5.68
N LEU A 85 -3.00 7.26 4.67
CA LEU A 85 -2.30 7.22 3.37
C LEU A 85 -2.35 8.57 2.63
N SER A 86 -3.39 9.39 2.83
CA SER A 86 -3.42 10.75 2.25
C SER A 86 -2.29 11.60 2.81
N THR A 87 -2.01 11.47 4.11
CA THR A 87 -0.92 12.20 4.78
C THR A 87 0.46 11.68 4.42
N LEU A 88 0.57 10.50 3.79
CA LEU A 88 1.82 9.90 3.34
C LEU A 88 2.08 10.21 1.86
N ILE A 89 1.05 10.13 1.02
CA ILE A 89 1.16 10.33 -0.44
C ILE A 89 1.14 11.82 -0.80
N GLU A 90 0.13 12.58 -0.34
CA GLU A 90 -0.09 13.97 -0.75
C GLU A 90 1.01 14.96 -0.36
N PRO A 91 1.76 14.82 0.77
CA PRO A 91 2.86 15.73 1.05
C PRO A 91 3.92 15.79 -0.04
N THR A 92 3.95 14.80 -0.92
CA THR A 92 4.97 14.60 -1.92
C THR A 92 4.41 14.59 -3.35
N ALA A 93 3.09 14.44 -3.54
CA ALA A 93 2.51 14.12 -4.85
C ALA A 93 1.39 15.08 -5.29
N SER A 94 1.45 15.55 -6.55
CA SER A 94 0.32 16.20 -7.23
C SER A 94 -0.53 15.13 -7.95
N LEU A 95 -1.40 14.44 -7.21
CA LEU A 95 -2.30 13.42 -7.78
C LEU A 95 -3.42 14.06 -8.62
N ASN A 96 -3.91 13.32 -9.62
CA ASN A 96 -5.12 13.69 -10.37
C ASN A 96 -6.39 13.31 -9.62
N THR A 97 -6.34 12.24 -8.84
CA THR A 97 -7.49 11.74 -8.07
C THR A 97 -7.02 11.07 -6.79
N THR A 98 -7.65 11.45 -5.68
CA THR A 98 -7.59 10.76 -4.40
C THR A 98 -9.02 10.37 -4.02
N PHE A 99 -9.27 9.12 -3.66
CA PHE A 99 -10.56 8.67 -3.15
C PHE A 99 -10.36 7.91 -1.83
N ILE A 100 -11.19 8.23 -0.84
CA ILE A 100 -11.18 7.60 0.47
C ILE A 100 -12.58 7.06 0.75
N GLY A 101 -12.69 5.75 0.88
CA GLY A 101 -13.93 5.03 1.13
C GLY A 101 -13.65 3.56 1.43
N SER A 102 -14.68 2.79 1.75
CA SER A 102 -14.53 1.35 2.02
C SER A 102 -13.78 0.62 0.90
N ASP A 103 -13.25 -0.57 1.17
CA ASP A 103 -12.51 -1.36 0.17
C ASP A 103 -13.34 -1.54 -1.12
N ASP A 104 -14.64 -1.85 -1.01
CA ASP A 104 -15.53 -1.99 -2.17
C ASP A 104 -15.68 -0.69 -2.98
N GLU A 105 -15.87 0.44 -2.29
CA GLU A 105 -15.99 1.75 -2.94
C GLU A 105 -14.67 2.18 -3.59
N SER A 106 -13.55 1.95 -2.90
CA SER A 106 -12.21 2.28 -3.37
C SER A 106 -11.81 1.45 -4.59
N VAL A 107 -12.10 0.14 -4.58
CA VAL A 107 -11.86 -0.77 -5.70
C VAL A 107 -12.72 -0.40 -6.90
N ALA A 108 -14.02 -0.14 -6.70
CA ALA A 108 -14.92 0.27 -7.77
C ALA A 108 -14.49 1.62 -8.38
N ALA A 109 -14.10 2.59 -7.55
CA ALA A 109 -13.61 3.88 -8.00
C ALA A 109 -12.29 3.75 -8.79
N ALA A 110 -11.36 2.92 -8.31
CA ALA A 110 -10.09 2.65 -8.97
C ALA A 110 -10.28 1.97 -10.34
N ALA A 111 -11.11 0.92 -10.42
CA ALA A 111 -11.43 0.25 -11.67
C ALA A 111 -12.04 1.23 -12.70
N SER A 112 -12.96 2.08 -12.24
CA SER A 112 -13.58 3.11 -13.08
C SER A 112 -12.57 4.20 -13.53
N PHE A 113 -11.62 4.57 -12.68
CA PHE A 113 -10.53 5.47 -13.01
C PHE A 113 -9.58 4.85 -14.06
N ILE A 114 -9.17 3.59 -13.88
CA ILE A 114 -8.33 2.86 -14.84
C ILE A 114 -9.01 2.82 -16.21
N ALA A 115 -10.28 2.41 -16.27
CA ALA A 115 -11.03 2.28 -17.52
C ALA A 115 -11.18 3.59 -18.29
N ARG A 116 -11.42 4.70 -17.60
CA ARG A 116 -11.67 6.01 -18.24
C ARG A 116 -10.41 6.82 -18.51
N SER A 117 -9.46 6.76 -17.59
CA SER A 117 -8.32 7.68 -17.56
C SER A 117 -7.04 7.06 -18.07
N ARG A 118 -6.96 5.72 -18.17
CA ARG A 118 -5.77 4.97 -18.62
C ARG A 118 -4.48 5.48 -17.94
N PRO A 119 -4.42 5.47 -16.60
CA PRO A 119 -3.40 6.16 -15.82
C PRO A 119 -2.03 5.48 -15.90
N GLU A 120 -0.97 6.27 -15.77
CA GLU A 120 0.42 5.78 -15.64
C GLU A 120 0.70 5.15 -14.27
N LEU A 121 -0.03 5.56 -13.22
CA LEU A 121 0.07 4.93 -11.90
C LEU A 121 -1.27 4.99 -11.16
N THR A 122 -1.71 3.84 -10.68
CA THR A 122 -2.83 3.71 -9.75
C THR A 122 -2.35 2.96 -8.52
N PHE A 123 -2.61 3.52 -7.34
CA PHE A 123 -2.41 2.85 -6.06
C PHE A 123 -3.78 2.52 -5.44
N VAL A 124 -3.95 1.28 -5.02
CA VAL A 124 -5.14 0.82 -4.31
C VAL A 124 -4.72 0.14 -3.02
N TYR A 125 -5.30 0.53 -1.90
CA TYR A 125 -5.13 -0.13 -0.60
C TYR A 125 -6.43 -0.82 -0.20
N ILE A 126 -6.32 -2.10 0.15
CA ILE A 126 -7.40 -2.94 0.66
C ILE A 126 -7.07 -3.25 2.13
N GLY A 127 -7.87 -2.74 3.05
CA GLY A 127 -7.60 -2.75 4.49
C GLY A 127 -8.25 -3.88 5.28
N GLU A 128 -9.31 -4.48 4.77
CA GLU A 128 -10.22 -5.29 5.58
C GLU A 128 -9.59 -6.59 6.09
N VAL A 129 -8.58 -7.15 5.39
CA VAL A 129 -7.84 -8.33 5.87
C VAL A 129 -7.11 -8.02 7.18
N ASP A 130 -6.48 -6.85 7.26
CA ASP A 130 -5.73 -6.38 8.43
C ASP A 130 -6.69 -6.07 9.60
N LEU A 131 -7.75 -5.32 9.30
CA LEU A 131 -8.79 -4.98 10.27
C LEU A 131 -9.49 -6.22 10.84
N THR A 132 -9.78 -7.20 10.00
CA THR A 132 -10.39 -8.47 10.41
C THR A 132 -9.44 -9.28 11.29
N GLY A 133 -8.15 -9.35 10.92
CA GLY A 133 -7.13 -9.99 11.74
C GLY A 133 -7.07 -9.39 13.16
N HIS A 134 -7.12 -8.05 13.28
CA HIS A 134 -7.19 -7.40 14.59
C HIS A 134 -8.45 -7.72 15.39
N ARG A 135 -9.60 -7.89 14.72
CA ARG A 135 -10.89 -8.11 15.38
C ARG A 135 -11.16 -9.57 15.75
N HIS A 136 -10.63 -10.51 14.97
CA HIS A 136 -11.01 -11.92 15.02
C HIS A 136 -9.82 -12.89 15.07
N GLY A 137 -8.59 -12.41 14.86
CA GLY A 137 -7.41 -13.24 14.74
C GLY A 137 -7.44 -14.12 13.49
N ALA A 138 -6.58 -15.13 13.47
CA ALA A 138 -6.57 -16.16 12.45
C ALA A 138 -7.80 -17.06 12.62
N GLY A 139 -8.55 -17.29 11.53
CA GLY A 139 -9.77 -18.08 11.55
C GLY A 139 -10.60 -17.89 10.29
N ASP A 140 -11.84 -18.39 10.33
CA ASP A 140 -12.77 -18.38 9.20
C ASP A 140 -13.09 -16.94 8.73
N GLU A 141 -13.19 -15.98 9.66
CA GLU A 141 -13.42 -14.57 9.35
C GLU A 141 -12.25 -13.97 8.56
N MET A 142 -11.01 -14.23 8.98
CA MET A 142 -9.83 -13.75 8.25
C MET A 142 -9.71 -14.43 6.88
N GLN A 143 -10.04 -15.72 6.77
CA GLN A 143 -10.08 -16.40 5.47
C GLN A 143 -11.16 -15.82 4.54
N ALA A 144 -12.32 -15.43 5.08
CA ALA A 144 -13.36 -14.76 4.32
C ALA A 144 -12.91 -13.36 3.84
N ALA A 145 -12.23 -12.60 4.70
CA ALA A 145 -11.65 -11.30 4.32
C ALA A 145 -10.58 -11.45 3.22
N ILE A 146 -9.72 -12.48 3.30
CA ILE A 146 -8.73 -12.80 2.26
C ILE A 146 -9.43 -13.13 0.93
N ALA A 147 -10.50 -13.94 0.97
CA ALA A 147 -11.27 -14.27 -0.23
C ALA A 147 -11.97 -13.05 -0.85
N ALA A 148 -12.46 -12.11 -0.03
CA ALA A 148 -13.01 -10.85 -0.50
C ALA A 148 -11.94 -9.98 -1.17
N ALA A 149 -10.75 -9.86 -0.56
CA ALA A 149 -9.62 -9.13 -1.15
C ALA A 149 -9.15 -9.75 -2.48
N ASP A 150 -9.12 -11.08 -2.60
CA ASP A 150 -8.81 -11.77 -3.86
C ASP A 150 -9.83 -11.42 -4.96
N ALA A 151 -11.13 -11.41 -4.63
CA ALA A 151 -12.17 -11.02 -5.57
C ALA A 151 -12.05 -9.54 -6.01
N GLN A 152 -11.72 -8.65 -5.07
CA GLN A 152 -11.47 -7.23 -5.36
C GLN A 152 -10.25 -7.01 -6.25
N VAL A 153 -9.17 -7.77 -6.04
CA VAL A 153 -8.01 -7.78 -6.96
C VAL A 153 -8.45 -8.21 -8.36
N GLY A 154 -9.32 -9.23 -8.46
CA GLY A 154 -9.91 -9.65 -9.75
C GLY A 154 -10.58 -8.51 -10.52
N ILE A 155 -11.39 -7.69 -9.83
CA ILE A 155 -12.07 -6.52 -10.44
C ILE A 155 -11.05 -5.52 -11.02
N LEU A 156 -9.95 -5.28 -10.31
CA LEU A 156 -8.90 -4.37 -10.77
C LEU A 156 -8.14 -4.93 -11.97
N LEU A 157 -7.87 -6.25 -11.97
CA LEU A 157 -7.21 -6.92 -13.09
C LEU A 157 -8.05 -6.86 -14.36
N ASP A 158 -9.35 -7.12 -14.26
CA ASP A 158 -10.26 -7.01 -15.39
C ASP A 158 -10.22 -5.59 -15.99
N ALA A 159 -10.29 -4.55 -15.14
CA ALA A 159 -10.19 -3.16 -15.59
C ALA A 159 -8.83 -2.84 -16.26
N VAL A 160 -7.73 -3.38 -15.74
CA VAL A 160 -6.39 -3.22 -16.32
C VAL A 160 -6.31 -3.88 -17.69
N GLU A 161 -6.77 -5.13 -17.82
CA GLU A 161 -6.72 -5.91 -19.06
C GLU A 161 -7.60 -5.31 -20.17
N GLU A 162 -8.75 -4.75 -19.81
CA GLU A 162 -9.63 -4.07 -20.76
C GLU A 162 -9.07 -2.72 -21.23
N ALA A 163 -8.43 -1.96 -20.34
CA ALA A 163 -8.08 -0.56 -20.59
C ALA A 163 -6.64 -0.36 -21.07
N LEU A 164 -5.70 -1.22 -20.66
CA LEU A 164 -4.26 -1.01 -20.82
C LEU A 164 -3.63 -2.11 -21.67
N GLU A 165 -2.90 -1.74 -22.72
CA GLU A 165 -2.20 -2.69 -23.59
C GLU A 165 -0.97 -3.32 -22.92
N LYS A 166 -0.33 -2.56 -22.01
CA LYS A 166 0.86 -2.96 -21.26
C LYS A 166 0.79 -2.32 -19.88
N SER A 167 0.83 -3.15 -18.86
CA SER A 167 0.81 -2.76 -17.47
C SER A 167 1.79 -3.61 -16.67
N LEU A 168 2.10 -3.15 -15.46
CA LEU A 168 2.74 -3.93 -14.42
C LEU A 168 1.83 -3.84 -13.21
N VAL A 169 1.38 -4.98 -12.69
CA VAL A 169 0.59 -5.05 -11.46
C VAL A 169 1.48 -5.56 -10.34
N LEU A 170 1.60 -4.76 -9.28
CA LEU A 170 2.30 -5.14 -8.06
C LEU A 170 1.27 -5.35 -6.96
N VAL A 171 1.27 -6.55 -6.37
CA VAL A 171 0.49 -6.88 -5.17
C VAL A 171 1.48 -7.14 -4.05
N VAL A 172 1.43 -6.32 -3.01
CA VAL A 172 2.37 -6.34 -1.88
C VAL A 172 1.61 -6.14 -0.56
N SER A 173 2.21 -6.60 0.54
CA SER A 173 1.77 -6.22 1.89
C SER A 173 2.85 -5.44 2.62
N ASP A 174 2.43 -4.58 3.54
CA ASP A 174 3.26 -3.75 4.40
C ASP A 174 3.89 -4.56 5.54
N HIS A 175 3.18 -5.53 6.11
CA HIS A 175 3.72 -6.45 7.11
C HIS A 175 2.97 -7.80 7.09
N GLY A 176 3.54 -8.77 7.83
CA GLY A 176 2.89 -10.02 8.19
C GLY A 176 2.19 -9.93 9.55
N ARG A 177 1.82 -11.10 10.09
CA ARG A 177 1.12 -11.25 11.38
C ARG A 177 1.57 -12.53 12.08
N GLU A 178 1.48 -12.55 13.41
CA GLU A 178 1.73 -13.76 14.21
C GLU A 178 0.73 -14.89 13.92
N ASP A 179 1.03 -16.10 14.40
CA ASP A 179 0.16 -17.29 14.22
C ASP A 179 -1.28 -17.04 14.70
N GLY A 180 -1.44 -16.24 15.76
CA GLY A 180 -2.76 -15.86 16.27
C GLY A 180 -3.53 -14.89 15.36
N GLY A 181 -2.87 -14.23 14.41
CA GLY A 181 -3.47 -13.26 13.49
C GLY A 181 -3.91 -11.94 14.11
N TRP A 182 -3.89 -11.79 15.43
CA TRP A 182 -4.38 -10.62 16.17
C TRP A 182 -3.49 -9.40 16.06
N ASP A 183 -2.20 -9.61 16.31
CA ASP A 183 -1.23 -8.55 16.49
C ASP A 183 -0.17 -8.58 15.38
N HIS A 184 0.42 -7.41 15.21
CA HIS A 184 1.69 -7.17 14.55
C HIS A 184 2.49 -6.19 15.45
N ARG A 185 3.66 -5.70 15.00
CA ARG A 185 4.58 -4.76 15.68
C ARG A 185 5.70 -5.39 16.53
N HIS A 186 5.87 -6.70 16.45
CA HIS A 186 6.99 -7.42 17.03
C HIS A 186 8.16 -7.54 16.03
N PHE A 187 9.26 -8.13 16.50
CA PHE A 187 10.48 -8.33 15.72
C PHE A 187 10.61 -9.78 15.27
N THR A 188 9.51 -10.40 14.84
CA THR A 188 9.51 -11.81 14.44
C THR A 188 9.62 -11.96 12.94
N MET A 189 10.13 -13.12 12.50
CA MET A 189 10.24 -13.42 11.07
C MET A 189 8.87 -13.46 10.40
N ARG A 190 7.83 -13.91 11.11
CA ARG A 190 6.49 -14.04 10.54
C ARG A 190 5.83 -12.69 10.27
N GLU A 191 6.13 -11.68 11.07
CA GLU A 191 5.67 -10.32 10.81
C GLU A 191 6.52 -9.58 9.78
N VAL A 192 7.80 -9.94 9.65
CA VAL A 192 8.71 -9.32 8.68
C VAL A 192 8.57 -9.92 7.29
N GLU A 193 8.30 -11.23 7.18
CA GLU A 193 8.14 -11.91 5.89
C GLU A 193 6.77 -11.62 5.29
N THR A 194 6.79 -10.94 4.15
CA THR A 194 5.61 -10.53 3.39
C THR A 194 5.57 -11.19 2.02
N GLN A 195 4.39 -11.15 1.41
CA GLN A 195 4.19 -11.61 0.05
C GLN A 195 4.32 -10.44 -0.91
N ALA A 196 5.01 -10.68 -2.02
CA ALA A 196 5.08 -9.75 -3.13
C ALA A 196 4.88 -10.50 -4.46
N ILE A 197 4.03 -9.95 -5.31
CA ILE A 197 3.74 -10.49 -6.64
C ILE A 197 3.88 -9.35 -7.65
N ALA A 198 4.58 -9.62 -8.75
CA ALA A 198 4.69 -8.77 -9.92
C ALA A 198 4.17 -9.54 -11.13
N TRP A 199 3.11 -9.03 -11.76
CA TRP A 199 2.45 -9.63 -12.92
C TRP A 199 2.39 -8.63 -14.08
#